data_AF-A0A238UF61-F1
#
_entry.id   AF-A0A238UF61-F1
#
_cell.length_a   1.000
_cell.length_b   1.000
_cell.length_c   1.000
_cell.angle_alpha   90.00
_cell.angle_beta   90.00
_cell.angle_gamma   90.00
#
_symmetry.space_group_name_H-M   'P 1'
#
loop_
_entity.id
_entity.type
_entity.pdbx_description
1 polymer ?
#
loop_
_entity_poly.entity_id
_entity_poly.type
_entity_poly.pdbx_seq_one_letter_code
_entity_poly.pdbx_strand_id
1 'polypeptide(L)'
;MDLSITSVPNWLSILFAVTFFFIPPFLIAKAAQYAYNTSGVSNGQNIKKNILYFYWLYFTAVGIISLLGVFSVNTLPPRIIIITVVPLFLFYLLYLPRKNWFKTIIQHIQLEQLIYIHVFRFVGIFFFLVNYYGALPDFFSIIGGTGDMLTAILVFPVIYALKRKYNFSKILVWIWNIIGLLDIISVLITAISVTKYAIVNDKAGVIEFGTFPFSWIPAFAPATIIFLHVLIFKKLIEKQKTQE
;
A
#
# COMPACT_ATOMS: atom_id res chain seq x y z
N MET A 1 -20.30 -0.39 24.32
CA MET A 1 -19.45 -1.16 23.39
C MET A 1 -18.02 -0.78 23.70
N ASP A 2 -17.19 -1.74 24.08
CA ASP A 2 -15.77 -1.48 24.24
C ASP A 2 -15.16 -1.29 22.85
N LEU A 3 -14.49 -0.16 22.64
CA LEU A 3 -13.86 0.14 21.36
C LEU A 3 -12.66 -0.80 21.17
N SER A 4 -12.51 -1.37 19.98
CA SER A 4 -11.34 -2.19 19.64
C SER A 4 -10.13 -1.31 19.35
N ILE A 5 -9.49 -0.86 20.43
CA ILE A 5 -8.28 -0.04 20.41
C ILE A 5 -7.07 -0.96 20.56
N THR A 6 -6.03 -0.66 19.80
CA THR A 6 -4.72 -1.30 19.87
C THR A 6 -4.16 -1.38 21.30
N SER A 7 -3.41 -2.45 21.57
CA SER A 7 -2.71 -2.65 22.85
C SER A 7 -1.42 -1.82 22.99
N VAL A 8 -0.96 -1.15 21.91
CA VAL A 8 0.29 -0.38 21.92
C VAL A 8 0.11 1.04 22.47
N PRO A 9 1.20 1.72 22.89
CA PRO A 9 1.11 3.08 23.43
C PRO A 9 0.48 4.10 22.47
N ASN A 10 -0.33 5.00 23.04
CA ASN A 10 -1.05 6.03 22.27
C ASN A 10 -0.16 6.88 21.36
N TRP A 11 1.07 7.20 21.77
CA TRP A 11 1.98 8.00 20.95
C TRP A 11 2.32 7.28 19.63
N LEU A 12 2.48 5.95 19.67
CA LEU A 12 2.80 5.14 18.49
C LEU A 12 1.57 5.07 17.58
N SER A 13 0.39 4.86 18.15
CA SER A 13 -0.89 4.85 17.45
C SER A 13 -1.18 6.19 16.77
N ILE A 14 -0.98 7.31 17.47
CA ILE A 14 -1.17 8.66 16.92
C ILE A 14 -0.15 8.94 15.80
N LEU A 15 1.12 8.59 16.02
CA LEU A 15 2.17 8.76 15.00
C LEU A 15 1.82 7.96 13.73
N PHE A 16 1.43 6.70 13.89
CA PHE A 16 0.97 5.86 12.78
C PHE A 16 -0.24 6.49 12.09
N ALA A 17 -1.27 6.86 12.84
CA ALA A 17 -2.52 7.36 12.28
C ALA A 17 -2.28 8.63 11.46
N VAL A 18 -1.54 9.61 12.01
CA VAL A 18 -1.23 10.85 11.30
C VAL A 18 -0.40 10.56 10.04
N THR A 19 0.68 9.79 10.16
CA THR A 19 1.57 9.53 9.02
C THR A 19 0.86 8.75 7.91
N PHE A 20 0.12 7.68 8.26
CA PHE A 20 -0.54 6.82 7.29
C PHE A 20 -1.80 7.45 6.67
N PHE A 21 -2.52 8.30 7.42
CA PHE A 21 -3.71 8.97 6.89
C PHE A 21 -3.36 10.02 5.84
N PHE A 22 -2.21 10.69 5.97
CA PHE A 22 -1.81 11.79 5.09
C PHE A 22 -0.81 11.38 4.00
N ILE A 23 0.25 10.62 4.31
CA ILE A 23 1.39 10.43 3.40
C ILE A 23 1.03 9.61 2.15
N PRO A 24 0.52 8.36 2.24
CA PRO A 24 0.21 7.56 1.05
C PRO A 24 -0.81 8.22 0.11
N PRO A 25 -1.98 8.72 0.59
CA PRO A 25 -2.93 9.41 -0.29
C PRO A 25 -2.33 10.65 -0.95
N PHE A 26 -1.51 11.42 -0.23
CA PHE A 26 -0.85 12.59 -0.77
C PHE A 26 0.13 12.25 -1.89
N LEU A 27 0.95 11.20 -1.71
CA LEU A 27 1.88 10.73 -2.75
C LEU A 27 1.14 10.32 -4.03
N ILE A 28 0.07 9.53 -3.89
CA ILE A 28 -0.76 9.09 -5.04
C ILE A 28 -1.43 10.29 -5.72
N ALA A 29 -2.07 11.16 -4.94
CA ALA A 29 -2.80 12.32 -5.47
C ALA A 29 -1.86 13.32 -6.17
N LYS A 30 -0.64 13.52 -5.63
CA LYS A 30 0.38 14.40 -6.24
C LYS A 30 0.93 13.81 -7.53
N ALA A 31 1.22 12.50 -7.57
CA ALA A 31 1.66 11.83 -8.79
C ALA A 31 0.59 11.93 -9.90
N ALA A 32 -0.67 11.64 -9.55
CA ALA A 32 -1.82 11.77 -10.44
C ALA A 32 -2.01 13.21 -10.95
N GLN A 33 -1.96 14.21 -10.06
CA GLN A 33 -2.05 15.62 -10.43
C GLN A 33 -0.99 16.02 -11.45
N TYR A 34 0.26 15.68 -11.18
CA TYR A 34 1.38 16.05 -12.05
C TYR A 34 1.22 15.41 -13.43
N ALA A 35 0.91 14.11 -13.48
CA ALA A 35 0.65 13.41 -14.73
C ALA A 35 -0.51 14.05 -15.50
N TYR A 36 -1.60 14.39 -14.82
CA TYR A 36 -2.76 15.02 -15.45
C TYR A 36 -2.45 16.43 -15.98
N ASN A 37 -1.75 17.27 -15.22
CA ASN A 37 -1.34 18.60 -15.69
C ASN A 37 -0.39 18.52 -16.91
N THR A 38 0.46 17.49 -16.97
CA THR A 38 1.36 17.24 -18.09
C THR A 38 0.59 16.96 -19.40
N SER A 39 -0.67 16.54 -19.32
CA SER A 39 -1.52 16.33 -20.51
C SER A 39 -2.05 17.61 -21.17
N GLY A 40 -1.78 18.79 -20.59
CA GLY A 40 -2.30 20.07 -21.09
C GLY A 40 -3.72 20.42 -20.61
N VAL A 41 -4.40 19.52 -19.88
CA VAL A 41 -5.72 19.78 -19.30
C VAL A 41 -5.58 20.48 -17.95
N SER A 42 -6.15 21.69 -17.82
CA SER A 42 -6.05 22.55 -16.62
C SER A 42 -7.01 22.13 -15.48
N ASN A 43 -6.95 20.87 -15.04
CA ASN A 43 -7.84 20.38 -13.97
C ASN A 43 -7.18 19.44 -12.95
N GLY A 44 -5.84 19.34 -12.92
CA GLY A 44 -5.15 18.40 -12.03
C GLY A 44 -5.36 18.65 -10.54
N GLN A 45 -5.69 19.89 -10.12
CA GLN A 45 -6.01 20.21 -8.73
C GLN A 45 -7.31 19.51 -8.28
N ASN A 46 -8.31 19.42 -9.15
CA ASN A 46 -9.55 18.71 -8.85
C ASN A 46 -9.32 17.19 -8.80
N ILE A 47 -8.47 16.65 -9.68
CA ILE A 47 -8.04 15.25 -9.59
C ILE A 47 -7.37 14.95 -8.25
N LYS A 48 -6.43 15.78 -7.82
CA LYS A 48 -5.77 15.65 -6.52
C LYS A 48 -6.80 15.61 -5.38
N LYS A 49 -7.69 16.61 -5.34
CA LYS A 49 -8.72 16.77 -4.30
C LYS A 49 -9.65 15.55 -4.25
N ASN A 50 -10.10 15.06 -5.41
CA ASN A 50 -10.98 13.88 -5.48
C ASN A 50 -10.29 12.61 -4.99
N ILE A 51 -9.01 12.40 -5.33
CA ILE A 51 -8.24 11.24 -4.85
C ILE A 51 -8.05 11.31 -3.32
N LEU A 52 -7.72 12.48 -2.79
CA LEU A 52 -7.58 12.68 -1.34
C LEU A 52 -8.90 12.39 -0.61
N TYR A 53 -10.01 12.94 -1.08
CA TYR A 53 -11.32 12.67 -0.47
C TYR A 53 -11.73 11.22 -0.54
N PHE A 54 -11.47 10.53 -1.66
CA PHE A 54 -11.73 9.10 -1.77
C PHE A 54 -10.99 8.32 -0.68
N TYR A 55 -9.67 8.54 -0.52
CA TYR A 55 -8.89 7.80 0.47
C TYR A 55 -9.20 8.19 1.91
N TRP A 56 -9.47 9.46 2.20
CA TRP A 56 -9.86 9.88 3.55
C TRP A 56 -11.22 9.33 3.94
N LEU A 57 -12.19 9.30 3.01
CA LEU A 57 -13.48 8.66 3.25
C LEU A 57 -13.29 7.15 3.47
N TYR A 58 -12.47 6.51 2.63
CA TYR A 58 -12.12 5.09 2.76
C TYR A 58 -11.49 4.77 4.12
N PHE A 59 -10.46 5.51 4.54
CA PHE A 59 -9.80 5.33 5.82
C PHE A 59 -10.72 5.61 7.00
N THR A 60 -11.58 6.62 6.91
CA THR A 60 -12.59 6.90 7.93
C THR A 60 -13.55 5.72 8.07
N ALA A 61 -14.07 5.19 6.96
CA ALA A 61 -14.96 4.04 6.97
C ALA A 61 -14.28 2.79 7.56
N VAL A 62 -13.06 2.47 7.12
CA VAL A 62 -12.28 1.35 7.66
C VAL A 62 -11.99 1.54 9.14
N GLY A 63 -11.65 2.76 9.57
CA GLY A 63 -11.37 3.08 10.97
C GLY A 63 -12.59 2.88 11.86
N ILE A 64 -13.77 3.33 11.43
CA ILE A 64 -15.03 3.10 12.15
C ILE A 64 -15.31 1.61 12.27
N ILE A 65 -15.21 0.84 11.18
CA ILE A 65 -15.47 -0.61 11.18
C ILE A 65 -14.47 -1.34 12.10
N SER A 66 -13.21 -0.90 12.10
CA SER A 66 -12.16 -1.42 12.98
C SER A 66 -12.45 -1.13 14.45
N LEU A 67 -12.86 0.10 14.79
CA LEU A 67 -13.24 0.48 16.16
C LEU A 67 -14.44 -0.32 16.70
N LEU A 68 -15.36 -0.74 15.82
CA LEU A 68 -16.46 -1.64 16.15
C LEU A 68 -16.02 -3.10 16.38
N GLY A 69 -14.73 -3.42 16.23
CA GLY A 69 -14.17 -4.75 16.48
C GLY A 69 -14.44 -5.77 15.37
N VAL A 70 -14.95 -5.35 14.21
CA VAL A 70 -15.34 -6.26 13.12
C VAL A 70 -14.16 -7.08 12.60
N PHE A 71 -12.96 -6.48 12.58
CA PHE A 71 -11.73 -7.11 12.09
C PHE A 71 -10.89 -7.77 13.19
N SER A 72 -11.21 -7.55 14.46
CA SER A 72 -10.40 -7.97 15.61
C SER A 72 -10.66 -9.43 16.01
N VAL A 73 -10.76 -10.30 15.01
CA VAL A 73 -11.12 -11.71 15.17
C VAL A 73 -10.31 -12.56 14.20
N ASN A 74 -9.77 -13.69 14.68
CA ASN A 74 -9.07 -14.65 13.83
C ASN A 74 -10.08 -15.41 12.95
N THR A 75 -10.13 -15.09 11.66
CA THR A 75 -10.96 -15.80 10.68
C THR A 75 -10.17 -16.14 9.42
N LEU A 76 -10.61 -17.16 8.68
CA LEU A 76 -10.08 -17.50 7.36
C LEU A 76 -11.23 -17.56 6.33
N PRO A 77 -11.20 -16.72 5.27
CA PRO A 77 -10.26 -15.63 5.05
C PRO A 77 -10.40 -14.53 6.13
N PRO A 78 -9.35 -13.74 6.42
CA PRO A 78 -9.46 -12.59 7.31
C PRO A 78 -10.54 -11.62 6.83
N ARG A 79 -11.45 -11.22 7.73
CA ARG A 79 -12.58 -10.32 7.40
C ARG A 79 -12.14 -9.03 6.70
N ILE A 80 -11.02 -8.47 7.14
CA ILE A 80 -10.45 -7.25 6.55
C ILE A 80 -10.11 -7.43 5.07
N ILE A 81 -9.61 -8.61 4.66
CA ILE A 81 -9.32 -8.90 3.25
C ILE A 81 -10.61 -8.86 2.42
N ILE A 82 -11.67 -9.50 2.91
CA ILE A 82 -12.95 -9.61 2.19
C ILE A 82 -13.66 -8.25 2.13
N ILE A 83 -13.70 -7.52 3.25
CA ILE A 83 -14.50 -6.30 3.38
C ILE A 83 -13.80 -5.08 2.77
N THR A 84 -12.46 -5.03 2.79
CA THR A 84 -11.73 -3.82 2.39
C THR A 84 -10.76 -4.03 1.25
N VAL A 85 -9.93 -5.08 1.29
CA VAL A 85 -8.85 -5.30 0.30
C VAL A 85 -9.41 -5.72 -1.05
N VAL A 86 -10.27 -6.72 -1.08
CA VAL A 86 -10.88 -7.24 -2.32
C VAL A 86 -11.70 -6.14 -3.01
N PRO A 87 -12.61 -5.41 -2.33
CA PRO A 87 -13.35 -4.33 -2.97
C PRO A 87 -12.45 -3.20 -3.50
N LEU A 88 -11.43 -2.80 -2.75
CA LEU A 88 -10.48 -1.77 -3.21
C LEU A 88 -9.69 -2.24 -4.44
N PHE A 89 -9.24 -3.50 -4.44
CA PHE A 89 -8.53 -4.08 -5.56
C PHE A 89 -9.42 -4.21 -6.82
N LEU A 90 -10.66 -4.66 -6.66
CA LEU A 90 -11.63 -4.71 -7.76
C LEU A 90 -11.96 -3.31 -8.30
N PHE A 91 -12.06 -2.31 -7.43
CA PHE A 91 -12.21 -0.91 -7.86
C PHE A 91 -11.02 -0.47 -8.73
N TYR A 92 -9.79 -0.79 -8.33
CA TYR A 92 -8.60 -0.47 -9.12
C TYR A 92 -8.57 -1.19 -10.48
N LEU A 93 -8.94 -2.46 -10.54
CA LEU A 93 -8.86 -3.25 -11.78
C LEU A 93 -10.03 -3.01 -12.74
N LEU A 94 -11.26 -2.91 -12.22
CA LEU A 94 -12.46 -2.93 -13.03
C LEU A 94 -13.03 -1.53 -13.28
N TYR A 95 -12.90 -0.63 -12.31
CA TYR A 95 -13.52 0.70 -12.39
C TYR A 95 -12.56 1.76 -12.93
N LEU A 96 -11.34 1.89 -12.37
CA LEU A 96 -10.40 2.94 -12.78
C LEU A 96 -10.05 2.92 -14.29
N PRO A 97 -9.73 1.77 -14.92
CA PRO A 97 -9.33 1.74 -16.34
C PRO A 97 -10.43 2.20 -17.30
N ARG A 98 -11.70 2.21 -16.85
CA ARG A 98 -12.84 2.67 -17.63
C ARG A 98 -12.97 4.20 -17.64
N LYS A 99 -12.27 4.92 -16.76
CA LYS A 99 -12.39 6.37 -16.63
C LYS A 99 -11.39 7.12 -17.49
N ASN A 100 -11.88 8.11 -18.25
CA ASN A 100 -11.06 8.93 -19.14
C ASN A 100 -9.94 9.66 -18.38
N TRP A 101 -10.24 10.24 -17.22
CA TRP A 101 -9.23 10.93 -16.41
C TRP A 101 -8.08 10.01 -15.99
N PHE A 102 -8.38 8.74 -15.68
CA PHE A 102 -7.38 7.76 -15.31
C PHE A 102 -6.55 7.33 -16.52
N LYS A 103 -7.18 7.13 -17.69
CA LYS A 103 -6.46 6.88 -18.94
C LYS A 103 -5.46 8.00 -19.26
N THR A 104 -5.88 9.26 -19.10
CA THR A 104 -5.01 10.43 -19.28
C THR A 104 -3.82 10.40 -18.30
N ILE A 105 -4.04 10.09 -17.01
CA ILE A 105 -2.95 9.94 -16.03
C ILE A 105 -2.00 8.84 -16.47
N ILE A 106 -2.51 7.65 -16.79
CA ILE A 106 -1.65 6.53 -17.17
C ILE A 106 -0.86 6.84 -18.43
N GLN A 107 -1.37 7.61 -19.39
CA GLN A 107 -0.58 8.02 -20.56
C GLN A 107 0.62 8.89 -20.17
N HIS A 108 0.45 9.84 -19.25
CA HIS A 108 1.45 10.87 -18.95
C HIS A 108 2.30 10.61 -17.70
N ILE A 109 1.90 9.68 -16.83
CA ILE A 109 2.64 9.35 -15.61
C ILE A 109 3.97 8.69 -15.95
N GLN A 110 5.03 9.17 -15.31
CA GLN A 110 6.39 8.67 -15.48
C GLN A 110 6.67 7.49 -14.52
N LEU A 111 7.63 6.63 -14.86
CA LEU A 111 8.02 5.49 -14.03
C LEU A 111 8.50 5.95 -12.65
N GLU A 112 9.29 7.02 -12.63
CA GLU A 112 9.84 7.65 -11.44
C GLU A 112 8.74 8.04 -10.45
N GLN A 113 7.61 8.52 -10.95
CA GLN A 113 6.48 8.91 -10.10
C GLN A 113 5.78 7.70 -9.50
N LEU A 114 5.56 6.64 -10.29
CA LEU A 114 4.97 5.39 -9.79
C LEU A 114 5.87 4.76 -8.73
N ILE A 115 7.17 4.66 -9.00
CA ILE A 115 8.17 4.11 -8.08
C ILE A 115 8.25 4.95 -6.80
N TYR A 116 8.23 6.29 -6.90
CA TYR A 116 8.33 7.17 -5.74
C TYR A 116 7.17 7.01 -4.75
N ILE A 117 5.98 6.62 -5.22
CA ILE A 117 4.85 6.36 -4.31
C ILE A 117 5.22 5.29 -3.29
N HIS A 118 5.99 4.26 -3.66
CA HIS A 118 6.38 3.17 -2.76
C HIS A 118 7.28 3.61 -1.57
N VAL A 119 7.72 4.88 -1.49
CA VAL A 119 8.33 5.44 -0.28
C VAL A 119 7.40 5.33 0.93
N PHE A 120 6.07 5.32 0.75
CA PHE A 120 5.16 5.12 1.90
C PHE A 120 5.38 3.77 2.60
N ARG A 121 6.01 2.80 1.93
CA ARG A 121 6.35 1.49 2.50
C ARG A 121 7.37 1.57 3.64
N PHE A 122 7.96 2.74 3.92
CA PHE A 122 8.64 2.94 5.21
C PHE A 122 7.74 2.73 6.42
N VAL A 123 6.41 2.67 6.25
CA VAL A 123 5.47 2.16 7.27
C VAL A 123 5.83 0.76 7.78
N GLY A 124 6.64 -0.02 7.04
CA GLY A 124 7.21 -1.29 7.51
C GLY A 124 7.87 -1.20 8.89
N ILE A 125 8.38 -0.02 9.28
CA ILE A 125 8.92 0.20 10.63
C ILE A 125 7.90 -0.09 11.75
N PHE A 126 6.60 0.14 11.49
CA PHE A 126 5.55 -0.12 12.47
C PHE A 126 5.33 -1.60 12.73
N PHE A 127 5.70 -2.50 11.81
CA PHE A 127 5.68 -3.93 12.10
C PHE A 127 6.64 -4.27 13.24
N PHE A 128 7.84 -3.69 13.23
CA PHE A 128 8.82 -3.86 14.30
C PHE A 128 8.40 -3.16 15.60
N LEU A 129 7.88 -1.94 15.51
CA LEU A 129 7.46 -1.18 16.71
C LEU A 129 6.28 -1.85 17.41
N VAL A 130 5.28 -2.33 16.67
CA VAL A 130 4.13 -3.05 17.23
C VAL A 130 4.57 -4.40 17.82
N ASN A 131 5.47 -5.11 17.14
CA ASN A 131 6.09 -6.34 17.65
C ASN A 131 6.91 -6.12 18.93
N TYR A 132 7.66 -5.01 19.03
CA TYR A 132 8.41 -4.64 20.22
C TYR A 132 7.51 -4.51 21.46
N TYR A 133 6.26 -4.09 21.28
CA TYR A 133 5.25 -4.04 22.33
C TYR A 133 4.51 -5.38 22.54
N GLY A 134 4.96 -6.47 21.92
CA GLY A 134 4.39 -7.82 22.09
C GLY A 134 3.07 -8.04 21.35
N ALA A 135 2.63 -7.10 20.52
CA ALA A 135 1.31 -7.12 19.90
C ALA A 135 1.28 -7.79 18.51
N LEU A 136 2.45 -8.21 18.00
CA LEU A 136 2.57 -8.87 16.70
C LEU A 136 3.58 -10.02 16.78
N PRO A 137 3.38 -11.17 16.10
CA PRO A 137 4.35 -12.26 16.10
C PRO A 137 5.66 -11.88 15.39
N ASP A 138 6.80 -12.27 15.96
CA ASP A 138 8.16 -11.96 15.43
C ASP A 138 8.32 -12.36 13.96
N PHE A 139 7.88 -13.57 13.60
CA PHE A 139 8.02 -14.07 12.23
C PHE A 139 7.26 -13.18 11.23
N PHE A 140 6.07 -12.70 11.59
CA PHE A 140 5.29 -11.82 10.73
C PHE A 140 5.87 -10.41 10.69
N SER A 141 6.36 -9.90 11.82
CA SER A 141 6.97 -8.56 11.89
C SER A 141 8.24 -8.47 11.06
N ILE A 142 9.07 -9.53 11.07
CA ILE A 142 10.30 -9.60 10.29
C ILE A 142 9.99 -9.63 8.80
N ILE A 143 9.11 -10.54 8.35
CA ILE A 143 8.77 -10.65 6.93
C ILE A 143 8.13 -9.35 6.43
N GLY A 144 7.11 -8.85 7.13
CA GLY A 144 6.40 -7.63 6.73
C GLY A 144 7.26 -6.37 6.79
N GLY A 145 7.96 -6.16 7.91
CA GLY A 145 8.73 -4.95 8.13
C GLY A 145 9.98 -4.85 7.25
N THR A 146 10.75 -5.94 7.13
CA THR A 146 12.01 -5.91 6.37
C THR A 146 11.76 -5.72 4.87
N GLY A 147 10.82 -6.45 4.30
CA GLY A 147 10.53 -6.38 2.87
C GLY A 147 9.99 -5.01 2.44
N ASP A 148 9.07 -4.45 3.23
CA ASP A 148 8.55 -3.09 3.00
C ASP A 148 9.65 -2.03 3.10
N MET A 149 10.50 -2.09 4.13
CA MET A 149 11.60 -1.14 4.30
C MET A 149 12.65 -1.26 3.20
N LEU A 150 13.06 -2.48 2.83
CA LEU A 150 14.02 -2.71 1.75
C LEU A 150 13.47 -2.20 0.42
N THR A 151 12.21 -2.51 0.10
CA THR A 151 11.57 -2.04 -1.13
C THR A 151 11.51 -0.51 -1.16
N ALA A 152 11.17 0.14 -0.04
CA ALA A 152 11.15 1.60 0.09
C ALA A 152 12.55 2.23 -0.06
N ILE A 153 13.59 1.63 0.52
CA ILE A 153 14.98 2.10 0.39
C ILE A 153 15.44 2.02 -1.07
N LEU A 154 15.13 0.92 -1.76
CA LEU A 154 15.54 0.71 -3.13
C LEU A 154 14.88 1.66 -4.14
N VAL A 155 13.81 2.37 -3.76
CA VAL A 155 13.21 3.45 -4.59
C VAL A 155 14.26 4.49 -4.98
N PHE A 156 15.12 4.91 -4.06
CA PHE A 156 16.08 5.99 -4.29
C PHE A 156 17.13 5.66 -5.38
N PRO A 157 17.89 4.54 -5.29
CA PRO A 157 18.85 4.18 -6.34
C PRO A 157 18.16 3.88 -7.68
N VAL A 158 16.96 3.29 -7.68
CA VAL A 158 16.20 3.02 -8.92
C VAL A 158 15.82 4.33 -9.63
N ILE A 159 15.25 5.30 -8.90
CA ILE A 159 14.90 6.61 -9.47
C ILE A 159 16.16 7.36 -9.89
N TYR A 160 17.25 7.28 -9.12
CA TYR A 160 18.51 7.92 -9.46
C TYR A 160 19.04 7.39 -10.80
N ALA A 161 19.06 6.07 -11.01
CA ALA A 161 19.48 5.45 -12.25
C ALA A 161 18.61 5.86 -13.45
N LEU A 162 17.29 5.96 -13.25
CA LEU A 162 16.35 6.45 -14.27
C LEU A 162 16.64 7.91 -14.66
N LYS A 163 16.80 8.80 -13.68
CA LYS A 163 17.10 10.22 -13.92
C LYS A 163 18.44 10.45 -14.61
N ARG A 164 19.45 9.64 -14.28
CA ARG A 164 20.77 9.66 -14.94
C ARG A 164 20.77 8.99 -16.31
N LYS A 165 19.66 8.38 -16.73
CA LYS A 165 19.51 7.65 -17.99
C LYS A 165 20.57 6.56 -18.19
N TYR A 166 20.94 5.85 -17.12
CA TYR A 166 21.87 4.73 -17.24
C TYR A 166 21.30 3.62 -18.12
N ASN A 167 22.15 2.94 -18.89
CA ASN A 167 21.74 1.89 -19.82
C ASN A 167 21.03 0.72 -19.12
N PHE A 168 21.41 0.42 -17.87
CA PHE A 168 20.80 -0.65 -17.05
C PHE A 168 19.54 -0.20 -16.28
N SER A 169 19.14 1.07 -16.37
CA SER A 169 18.04 1.61 -15.54
C SER A 169 16.72 0.85 -15.70
N LYS A 170 16.36 0.43 -16.91
CA LYS A 170 15.14 -0.35 -17.16
C LYS A 170 15.19 -1.73 -16.50
N ILE A 171 16.31 -2.42 -16.58
CA ILE A 171 16.52 -3.73 -15.94
C ILE A 171 16.41 -3.59 -14.42
N LEU A 172 17.00 -2.52 -13.87
CA LEU A 172 16.91 -2.23 -12.45
C LEU A 172 15.47 -2.01 -11.99
N VAL A 173 14.65 -1.29 -12.77
CA VAL A 173 13.21 -1.14 -12.48
C VAL A 173 12.49 -2.50 -12.52
N TRP A 174 12.75 -3.34 -13.52
CA TRP A 174 12.16 -4.69 -13.60
C TRP A 174 12.48 -5.52 -12.35
N ILE A 175 13.74 -5.59 -11.96
CA ILE A 175 14.20 -6.35 -10.78
C ILE A 175 13.53 -5.81 -9.52
N TRP A 176 13.59 -4.49 -9.30
CA TRP A 176 12.97 -3.86 -8.14
C TRP A 176 11.45 -4.10 -8.09
N ASN A 177 10.76 -4.03 -9.24
CA ASN A 177 9.32 -4.24 -9.33
C ASN A 177 8.93 -5.69 -9.01
N ILE A 178 9.72 -6.66 -9.45
CA ILE A 178 9.52 -8.08 -9.12
C ILE A 178 9.76 -8.32 -7.63
N ILE A 179 10.86 -7.81 -7.08
CA ILE A 179 11.19 -7.95 -5.65
C ILE A 179 10.06 -7.36 -4.80
N GLY A 180 9.62 -6.14 -5.09
CA GLY A 180 8.56 -5.47 -4.33
C GLY A 180 7.19 -6.17 -4.43
N LEU A 181 6.91 -6.86 -5.55
CA LEU A 181 5.70 -7.66 -5.72
C LEU A 181 5.79 -8.99 -4.96
N LEU A 182 6.93 -9.68 -5.02
CA LEU A 182 7.16 -10.92 -4.27
C LEU A 182 7.09 -10.67 -2.76
N ASP A 183 7.62 -9.54 -2.32
CA ASP A 183 7.54 -9.09 -0.94
C ASP A 183 6.07 -8.99 -0.45
N ILE A 184 5.23 -8.20 -1.11
CA ILE A 184 3.83 -8.07 -0.65
C ILE A 184 3.05 -9.40 -0.72
N ILE A 185 3.37 -10.27 -1.68
CA ILE A 185 2.81 -11.63 -1.74
C ILE A 185 3.27 -12.45 -0.52
N SER A 186 4.56 -12.36 -0.15
CA SER A 186 5.11 -13.05 1.02
C SER A 186 4.46 -12.60 2.33
N VAL A 187 4.14 -11.30 2.46
CA VAL A 187 3.42 -10.76 3.62
C VAL A 187 2.00 -11.32 3.70
N LEU A 188 1.28 -11.38 2.57
CA LEU A 188 -0.08 -11.95 2.52
C LEU A 188 -0.09 -13.44 2.87
N ILE A 189 0.84 -14.22 2.30
CA ILE A 189 0.98 -15.65 2.60
C ILE A 189 1.31 -15.86 4.08
N THR A 190 2.24 -15.08 4.62
CA THR A 190 2.63 -15.15 6.03
C THR A 190 1.46 -14.76 6.94
N ALA A 191 0.72 -13.70 6.63
CA ALA A 191 -0.47 -13.29 7.40
C ALA A 191 -1.51 -14.41 7.49
N ILE A 192 -1.82 -15.06 6.36
CA ILE A 192 -2.75 -16.19 6.31
C ILE A 192 -2.22 -17.37 7.13
N SER A 193 -0.92 -17.70 6.97
CA SER A 193 -0.30 -18.83 7.66
C SER A 193 -0.27 -18.63 9.18
N VAL A 194 0.11 -17.44 9.64
CA VAL A 194 0.11 -17.07 11.06
C VAL A 194 -1.30 -17.03 11.62
N THR A 195 -2.28 -16.50 10.88
CA THR A 195 -3.70 -16.53 11.29
C THR A 195 -4.20 -17.96 11.42
N LYS A 196 -3.88 -18.84 10.47
CA LYS A 196 -4.25 -20.26 10.53
C LYS A 196 -3.66 -20.95 11.75
N TYR A 197 -2.37 -20.74 12.00
CA TYR A 197 -1.69 -21.29 13.18
C TYR A 197 -2.34 -20.77 14.47
N ALA A 198 -2.66 -19.47 14.54
CA ALA A 198 -3.30 -18.85 15.68
C ALA A 198 -4.69 -19.42 15.99
N ILE A 199 -5.52 -19.68 14.96
CA ILE A 199 -6.84 -20.32 15.12
C ILE A 199 -6.71 -21.72 15.73
N VAL A 200 -5.78 -22.53 15.23
CA VAL A 200 -5.62 -23.93 15.67
C VAL A 200 -5.10 -24.02 17.11
N ASN A 201 -4.26 -23.06 17.53
CA ASN A 201 -3.57 -23.10 18.82
C ASN A 201 -4.19 -22.16 19.86
N ASP A 202 -5.33 -21.53 19.56
CA ASP A 202 -5.98 -20.52 20.39
C ASP A 202 -5.03 -19.40 20.85
N LYS A 203 -4.24 -18.88 19.90
CA LYS A 203 -3.26 -17.82 20.12
C LYS A 203 -3.69 -16.51 19.46
N ALA A 204 -3.09 -15.41 19.90
CA ALA A 204 -3.13 -14.15 19.16
C ALA A 204 -2.37 -14.33 17.83
N GLY A 205 -3.06 -14.11 16.71
CA GLY A 205 -2.48 -14.13 15.37
C GLY A 205 -1.97 -12.75 14.97
N VAL A 206 -2.41 -12.27 13.81
CA VAL A 206 -2.19 -10.89 13.37
C VAL A 206 -3.38 -9.97 13.70
N ILE A 207 -4.13 -10.30 14.76
CA ILE A 207 -5.37 -9.60 15.16
C ILE A 207 -5.14 -8.12 15.42
N GLU A 208 -3.97 -7.76 15.92
CA GLU A 208 -3.58 -6.37 16.18
C GLU A 208 -3.72 -5.49 14.93
N PHE A 209 -3.43 -6.05 13.75
CA PHE A 209 -3.63 -5.36 12.47
C PHE A 209 -5.10 -5.36 12.00
N GLY A 210 -6.04 -5.87 12.78
CA GLY A 210 -7.47 -5.63 12.66
C GLY A 210 -7.96 -4.46 13.53
N THR A 211 -7.16 -4.01 14.51
CA THR A 211 -7.54 -2.95 15.45
C THR A 211 -7.19 -1.57 14.91
N PHE A 212 -7.83 -0.53 15.46
CA PHE A 212 -7.51 0.84 15.07
C PHE A 212 -6.25 1.32 15.79
N PRO A 213 -5.29 1.98 15.09
CA PRO A 213 -5.34 2.42 13.69
C PRO A 213 -4.68 1.47 12.67
N PHE A 214 -4.01 0.40 13.13
CA PHE A 214 -3.18 -0.46 12.26
C PHE A 214 -3.97 -1.21 11.19
N SER A 215 -5.29 -1.36 11.36
CA SER A 215 -6.23 -1.84 10.34
C SER A 215 -6.11 -1.16 8.98
N TRP A 216 -5.63 0.08 8.93
CA TRP A 216 -5.35 0.74 7.65
C TRP A 216 -4.24 0.07 6.82
N ILE A 217 -3.24 -0.59 7.44
CA ILE A 217 -2.17 -1.29 6.71
C ILE A 217 -2.76 -2.40 5.83
N PRO A 218 -3.36 -3.48 6.38
CA PRO A 218 -3.87 -4.56 5.56
C PRO A 218 -5.02 -4.08 4.67
N ALA A 219 -5.81 -3.08 5.07
CA ALA A 219 -6.93 -2.61 4.25
C ALA A 219 -6.49 -1.95 2.95
N PHE A 220 -5.45 -1.11 3.00
CA PHE A 220 -5.03 -0.28 1.86
C PHE A 220 -3.77 -0.78 1.16
N ALA A 221 -2.74 -1.18 1.92
CA ALA A 221 -1.40 -1.36 1.38
C ALA A 221 -1.33 -2.51 0.35
N PRO A 222 -1.84 -3.74 0.61
CA PRO A 222 -1.72 -4.84 -0.35
C PRO A 222 -2.36 -4.54 -1.70
N ALA A 223 -3.61 -4.10 -1.72
CA ALA A 223 -4.33 -3.78 -2.96
C ALA A 223 -3.64 -2.66 -3.75
N THR A 224 -3.17 -1.63 -3.06
CA THR A 224 -2.54 -0.46 -3.69
C THR A 224 -1.13 -0.77 -4.20
N ILE A 225 -0.32 -1.48 -3.41
CA ILE A 225 1.06 -1.87 -3.78
C ILE A 225 1.03 -2.78 -5.01
N ILE A 226 0.17 -3.81 -5.01
CA ILE A 226 0.03 -4.73 -6.16
C ILE A 226 -0.38 -3.94 -7.40
N PHE A 227 -1.37 -3.05 -7.28
CA PHE A 227 -1.83 -2.24 -8.40
C PHE A 227 -0.73 -1.34 -8.96
N LEU A 228 0.06 -0.68 -8.10
CA LEU A 228 1.19 0.15 -8.54
C LEU A 228 2.26 -0.68 -9.27
N HIS A 229 2.62 -1.85 -8.76
CA HIS A 229 3.57 -2.74 -9.45
C HIS A 229 3.05 -3.20 -10.82
N VAL A 230 1.76 -3.47 -10.95
CA VAL A 230 1.13 -3.79 -12.25
C VAL A 230 1.19 -2.61 -13.21
N LEU A 231 0.95 -1.38 -12.74
CA LEU A 231 1.09 -0.17 -13.57
C LEU A 231 2.53 0.06 -14.05
N ILE A 232 3.52 -0.25 -13.20
CA ILE A 232 4.93 -0.16 -13.56
C ILE A 232 5.28 -1.18 -14.65
N PHE A 233 4.84 -2.44 -14.53
CA PHE A 233 5.03 -3.43 -15.60
C PHE A 233 4.40 -2.98 -16.91
N LYS A 234 3.15 -2.50 -16.86
CA LYS A 234 2.47 -1.96 -18.05
C LYS A 234 3.30 -0.86 -18.71
N LYS A 235 3.84 0.07 -17.93
CA LYS A 235 4.68 1.16 -18.44
C LYS A 235 6.01 0.71 -19.03
N LEU A 236 6.62 -0.32 -18.46
CA LEU A 236 7.85 -0.91 -19.00
C LEU A 236 7.60 -1.57 -20.36
N ILE A 237 6.50 -2.30 -20.49
CA ILE A 237 6.10 -3.00 -21.73
C ILE A 237 5.73 -1.99 -22.83
N GLU A 238 4.96 -0.93 -22.50
CA GLU A 238 4.61 0.13 -23.47
C GLU A 238 5.87 0.80 -24.04
N LYS A 239 6.88 1.08 -23.20
CA LYS A 239 8.14 1.70 -23.65
C LYS A 239 9.03 0.80 -24.49
N GLN A 240 8.92 -0.53 -24.38
CA GLN A 240 9.66 -1.45 -25.26
C GLN A 240 9.09 -1.40 -26.68
N LYS A 241 7.76 -1.44 -26.82
CA LYS A 241 7.08 -1.38 -28.12
C LYS A 241 7.28 -0.08 -28.91
N THR A 242 7.69 1.00 -28.28
CA THR A 242 8.00 2.28 -28.96
C THR A 242 9.47 2.39 -29.38
N GLN A 243 10.32 1.45 -28.95
CA GLN A 243 11.75 1.43 -29.27
C GLN A 243 12.14 0.31 -30.26
N GLU A 244 11.21 -0.62 -30.52
CA GLU A 244 11.22 -1.56 -31.64
C GLU A 244 10.51 -0.93 -32.85
#